data_AF-A0A3D0KWY5-F1
#
_entry.id   AF-A0A3D0KWY5-F1
#
_cell.length_a   1.000
_cell.length_b   1.000
_cell.length_c   1.000
_cell.angle_alpha   90.00
_cell.angle_beta   90.00
_cell.angle_gamma   90.00
#
_symmetry.space_group_name_H-M   'P 1'
#
loop_
_entity.id
_entity.type
_entity.pdbx_description
1 polymer ?
#
loop_
_entity_poly.entity_id
_entity_poly.type
_entity_poly.pdbx_seq_one_letter_code
_entity_poly.pdbx_strand_id
1 'polypeptide(L)'
;MAQLPPYTTTGERVWHYSFRVICGLIFLFLILPVLIVLPLSFNVEPYFSFTPGMLAFDPEAYSLRWYKDIFRNGMAAPDAPLSLAWFADTWNNAQWMRAIRNSFFIGICATLLSTALGTLAAIGLSRSEMPYRRLIMSILISP
;
A
#
# COMPACT_ATOMS: atom_id res chain seq x y z
N MET A 1 2.96 -7.52 -28.17
CA MET A 1 4.05 -8.29 -27.52
C MET A 1 5.32 -8.03 -28.33
N ALA A 2 6.42 -7.59 -27.71
CA ALA A 2 7.69 -7.40 -28.44
C ALA A 2 8.09 -8.71 -29.15
N GLN A 3 8.32 -8.65 -30.45
CA GLN A 3 8.73 -9.81 -31.24
C GLN A 3 10.16 -10.22 -30.84
N LEU A 4 10.38 -11.52 -30.65
CA LEU A 4 11.71 -12.05 -30.36
C LEU A 4 12.61 -11.83 -31.60
N PRO A 5 13.88 -11.45 -31.43
CA PRO A 5 14.80 -11.28 -32.55
C PRO A 5 14.87 -12.55 -33.42
N PRO A 6 14.97 -12.42 -34.75
CA PRO A 6 14.88 -13.56 -35.67
C PRO A 6 15.99 -14.60 -35.52
N TYR A 7 17.09 -14.27 -34.82
CA TYR A 7 18.21 -15.17 -34.52
C TYR A 7 18.06 -15.93 -33.18
N THR A 8 16.91 -15.83 -32.49
CA THR A 8 16.72 -16.55 -31.21
C THR A 8 16.67 -18.06 -31.42
N THR A 9 17.49 -18.76 -30.63
CA THR A 9 17.49 -20.22 -30.57
C THR A 9 16.21 -20.74 -29.91
N THR A 10 15.86 -22.01 -30.16
CA THR A 10 14.69 -22.65 -29.54
C THR A 10 14.74 -22.61 -28.01
N GLY A 11 15.94 -22.75 -27.43
CA GLY A 11 16.16 -22.66 -25.98
C GLY A 11 15.85 -21.28 -25.41
N GLU A 12 16.32 -20.21 -26.07
CA GLU A 12 16.04 -18.83 -25.65
C GLU A 12 14.55 -18.49 -25.71
N ARG A 13 13.85 -19.00 -26.74
CA ARG A 13 12.40 -18.81 -26.85
C ARG A 13 11.65 -19.48 -25.71
N VAL A 14 11.99 -20.73 -25.38
CA VAL A 14 11.41 -21.45 -24.24
C VAL A 14 11.70 -20.71 -22.94
N TRP A 15 12.95 -20.32 -22.71
CA TRP A 15 13.35 -19.59 -21.51
C TRP A 15 12.59 -18.28 -21.33
N HIS A 16 12.44 -17.49 -22.40
CA HIS A 16 11.70 -16.23 -22.37
C HIS A 16 10.25 -16.38 -21.90
N TYR A 17 9.53 -17.39 -22.44
CA TYR A 17 8.16 -17.64 -22.02
C TYR A 17 8.09 -18.25 -20.61
N SER A 18 8.98 -19.18 -20.27
CA SER A 18 9.06 -19.75 -18.92
C SER A 18 9.31 -18.69 -17.86
N PHE A 19 10.26 -17.78 -18.09
CA PHE A 19 10.53 -16.66 -17.20
C PHE A 19 9.30 -15.77 -17.00
N ARG A 20 8.61 -15.41 -18.09
CA ARG A 20 7.38 -14.60 -18.01
C ARG A 20 6.25 -15.31 -17.26
N VAL A 21 6.09 -16.61 -17.47
CA VAL A 21 5.10 -17.41 -16.72
C VAL A 21 5.45 -17.41 -15.23
N ILE A 22 6.72 -17.62 -14.88
CA ILE A 22 7.18 -17.57 -13.48
C ILE A 22 6.91 -16.19 -12.87
N CYS A 23 7.30 -15.10 -13.55
CA CYS A 23 7.00 -13.75 -13.08
C CYS A 23 5.48 -13.52 -12.91
N GLY A 24 4.66 -14.00 -13.85
CA GLY A 24 3.21 -13.92 -13.78
C GLY A 24 2.64 -14.66 -12.57
N LEU A 25 3.15 -15.86 -12.28
CA LEU A 25 2.75 -16.65 -11.11
C LEU A 25 3.17 -15.98 -9.80
N ILE A 26 4.37 -15.38 -9.74
CA ILE A 26 4.84 -14.61 -8.58
C ILE A 26 3.94 -13.40 -8.35
N PHE A 27 3.64 -12.62 -9.39
CA PHE A 27 2.73 -11.47 -9.26
C PHE A 27 1.33 -11.90 -8.83
N LEU A 28 0.79 -12.98 -9.40
CA LEU A 28 -0.48 -13.54 -8.97
C LEU A 28 -0.45 -13.92 -7.50
N PHE A 29 0.59 -14.62 -7.04
CA PHE A 29 0.77 -15.00 -5.65
C PHE A 29 0.82 -13.78 -4.71
N LEU A 30 1.55 -12.72 -5.09
CA LEU A 30 1.65 -11.48 -4.30
C LEU A 30 0.33 -10.70 -4.26
N ILE A 31 -0.46 -10.74 -5.35
CA ILE A 31 -1.74 -10.02 -5.46
C ILE A 31 -2.91 -10.82 -4.88
N LEU A 32 -2.81 -12.16 -4.83
CA LEU A 32 -3.84 -13.07 -4.31
C LEU A 32 -4.43 -12.66 -2.95
N PRO A 33 -3.64 -12.31 -1.90
CA PRO A 33 -4.22 -11.88 -0.63
C PRO A 33 -5.04 -10.59 -0.76
N VAL A 34 -4.63 -9.65 -1.62
CA VAL A 34 -5.40 -8.41 -1.88
C VAL A 34 -6.71 -8.73 -2.60
N LEU A 35 -6.70 -9.67 -3.55
CA LEU A 35 -7.90 -10.13 -4.25
C LEU A 35 -8.89 -10.86 -3.33
N ILE A 36 -8.41 -11.53 -2.28
CA ILE A 36 -9.26 -12.18 -1.27
C ILE A 36 -9.87 -11.14 -0.33
N VAL A 37 -9.11 -10.12 0.07
CA VAL A 37 -9.58 -9.07 0.98
C VAL A 37 -10.63 -8.16 0.31
N LEU A 38 -10.51 -7.92 -1.00
CA LEU A 38 -11.41 -7.02 -1.73
C LEU A 38 -12.90 -7.42 -1.67
N PRO A 39 -13.32 -8.67 -1.95
CA PRO A 39 -14.72 -9.05 -1.78
C PRO A 39 -15.12 -9.08 -0.30
N LEU A 40 -14.21 -9.48 0.61
CA LEU A 40 -14.48 -9.53 2.04
C LEU A 40 -14.70 -8.14 2.66
N SER A 41 -14.17 -7.06 2.06
CA SER A 41 -14.42 -5.70 2.55
C SER A 41 -15.86 -5.25 2.37
N PHE A 42 -16.64 -5.93 1.52
CA PHE A 42 -18.08 -5.72 1.39
C PHE A 42 -18.89 -6.56 2.37
N ASN A 43 -18.27 -7.34 3.25
CA ASN A 43 -19.01 -8.19 4.19
C ASN A 43 -19.76 -7.36 5.27
N VAL A 44 -21.01 -7.73 5.54
CA VAL A 44 -21.88 -7.18 6.60
C VAL A 44 -21.45 -7.64 7.99
N GLU A 45 -20.77 -8.78 8.12
CA GLU A 45 -20.20 -9.25 9.37
C GLU A 45 -18.91 -8.52 9.74
N PRO A 46 -18.57 -8.38 11.04
CA PRO A 46 -17.32 -7.75 11.50
C PRO A 46 -16.08 -8.63 11.31
N TYR A 47 -16.21 -9.80 10.69
CA TYR A 47 -15.16 -10.80 10.55
C TYR A 47 -14.77 -10.98 9.08
N PHE A 48 -13.47 -11.09 8.81
CA PHE A 48 -12.91 -11.36 7.47
C PHE A 48 -13.04 -12.85 7.10
N SER A 49 -14.26 -13.35 7.03
CA SER A 49 -14.57 -14.74 6.66
C SER A 49 -15.59 -14.80 5.53
N PHE A 50 -15.47 -15.79 4.66
CA PHE A 50 -16.48 -16.07 3.64
C PHE A 50 -17.69 -16.73 4.29
N THR A 51 -18.78 -15.97 4.43
CA THR A 51 -20.02 -16.48 5.02
C THR A 51 -20.86 -17.24 3.99
N PRO A 52 -21.75 -18.16 4.42
CA PRO A 52 -22.59 -18.92 3.50
C PRO A 52 -23.42 -18.04 2.56
N GLY A 53 -23.94 -16.91 3.04
CA GLY A 53 -24.68 -15.94 2.21
C GLY A 53 -23.82 -15.29 1.13
N MET A 54 -22.57 -14.97 1.44
CA MET A 54 -21.61 -14.42 0.47
C MET A 54 -21.26 -15.43 -0.62
N LEU A 55 -21.08 -16.71 -0.26
CA LEU A 55 -20.84 -17.80 -1.22
C LEU A 55 -22.09 -18.12 -2.06
N ALA A 56 -23.29 -17.90 -1.51
CA ALA A 56 -24.57 -18.04 -2.19
C ALA A 56 -24.95 -16.81 -3.05
N PHE A 57 -24.11 -15.76 -3.07
CA PHE A 57 -24.39 -14.48 -3.73
C PHE A 57 -25.69 -13.81 -3.27
N ASP A 58 -26.03 -13.97 -1.99
CA ASP A 58 -27.17 -13.29 -1.38
C ASP A 58 -26.91 -11.78 -1.28
N PRO A 59 -27.76 -10.92 -1.85
CA PRO A 59 -27.62 -9.47 -1.72
C PRO A 59 -27.56 -8.96 -0.27
N GLU A 60 -28.19 -9.67 0.68
CA GLU A 60 -28.19 -9.27 2.10
C GLU A 60 -26.83 -9.44 2.78
N ALA A 61 -25.92 -10.24 2.22
CA ALA A 61 -24.58 -10.49 2.77
C ALA A 61 -23.55 -9.41 2.38
N TYR A 62 -23.90 -8.46 1.50
CA TYR A 62 -23.00 -7.41 1.01
C TYR A 62 -23.43 -6.01 1.50
N SER A 63 -22.49 -5.20 1.99
CA SER A 63 -22.74 -3.83 2.44
C SER A 63 -21.55 -2.89 2.22
N LEU A 64 -21.85 -1.59 2.14
CA LEU A 64 -20.86 -0.50 2.07
C LEU A 64 -20.63 0.15 3.44
N ARG A 65 -20.97 -0.52 4.54
CA ARG A 65 -20.95 0.08 5.89
C ARG A 65 -19.56 0.60 6.28
N TRP A 66 -18.52 -0.16 5.96
CA TRP A 66 -17.13 0.19 6.28
C TRP A 66 -16.66 1.43 5.53
N TYR A 67 -17.02 1.54 4.24
CA TYR A 67 -16.73 2.72 3.44
C TYR A 67 -17.47 3.96 3.96
N LYS A 68 -18.71 3.80 4.44
CA LYS A 68 -19.46 4.89 5.08
C LYS A 68 -18.81 5.29 6.42
N ASP A 69 -18.29 4.33 7.18
CA ASP A 69 -17.62 4.57 8.46
C ASP A 69 -16.39 5.49 8.32
N ILE A 70 -15.63 5.34 7.22
CA ILE A 70 -14.47 6.22 6.92
C ILE A 70 -14.85 7.70 6.98
N PHE A 71 -16.04 8.07 6.51
CA PHE A 71 -16.48 9.47 6.50
C PHE A 71 -17.31 9.84 7.72
N ARG A 72 -18.04 8.88 8.32
CA ARG A 72 -18.99 9.15 9.41
C ARG A 72 -18.40 9.06 10.81
N ASN A 73 -17.39 8.23 10.99
CA ASN A 73 -16.84 7.96 12.31
C ASN A 73 -16.17 9.21 12.90
N GLY A 74 -16.67 9.66 14.05
CA GLY A 74 -16.16 10.84 14.76
C GLY A 74 -16.69 12.20 14.26
N MET A 75 -17.68 12.24 13.36
CA MET A 75 -18.38 13.48 12.99
C MET A 75 -19.33 13.94 14.09
N ALA A 76 -19.64 15.25 14.14
CA ALA A 76 -20.60 15.80 15.09
C ALA A 76 -22.06 15.53 14.66
N ALA A 77 -22.35 15.59 13.36
CA ALA A 77 -23.69 15.36 12.82
C ALA A 77 -23.68 14.40 11.61
N PRO A 78 -23.51 13.08 11.83
CA PRO A 78 -23.32 12.11 10.75
C PRO A 78 -24.53 11.91 9.83
N ASP A 79 -25.74 12.15 10.35
CA ASP A 79 -27.02 11.98 9.65
C ASP A 79 -27.51 13.24 8.94
N ALA A 80 -26.72 14.33 8.96
CA ALA A 80 -27.07 15.56 8.24
C ALA A 80 -27.06 15.33 6.72
N PRO A 81 -27.87 16.10 5.95
CA PRO A 81 -27.85 16.05 4.50
C PRO A 81 -26.46 16.36 3.93
N LEU A 82 -26.11 15.71 2.81
CA LEU A 82 -24.87 15.96 2.06
C LEU A 82 -24.80 17.42 1.59
N SER A 83 -24.24 18.27 2.44
CA SER A 83 -24.16 19.72 2.29
C SER A 83 -22.74 20.18 2.56
N LEU A 84 -22.45 21.45 2.24
CA LEU A 84 -21.12 22.01 2.52
C LEU A 84 -20.76 21.92 4.01
N ALA A 85 -21.75 22.03 4.90
CA ALA A 85 -21.57 21.85 6.34
C ALA A 85 -21.19 20.42 6.70
N TRP A 86 -21.80 19.42 6.06
CA TRP A 86 -21.44 18.01 6.24
C TRP A 86 -19.99 17.75 5.82
N PHE A 87 -19.57 18.26 4.66
CA PHE A 87 -18.18 18.11 4.21
C PHE A 87 -17.18 18.82 5.14
N ALA A 88 -17.54 20.00 5.65
CA ALA A 88 -16.73 20.71 6.64
C ALA A 88 -16.61 19.91 7.95
N ASP A 89 -17.68 19.26 8.41
CA ASP A 89 -17.67 18.39 9.58
C ASP A 89 -16.80 17.14 9.34
N THR A 90 -16.95 16.48 8.19
CA THR A 90 -16.10 15.34 7.80
C THR A 90 -14.62 15.71 7.78
N TRP A 91 -14.26 16.86 7.20
CA TRP A 91 -12.88 17.28 7.06
C TRP A 91 -12.22 17.63 8.41
N ASN A 92 -12.99 18.24 9.31
CA ASN A 92 -12.45 18.73 10.57
C ASN A 92 -12.52 17.70 11.71
N ASN A 93 -13.59 16.91 11.78
CA ASN A 93 -13.88 16.08 12.95
C ASN A 93 -13.72 14.58 12.70
N ALA A 94 -13.99 14.07 11.48
CA ALA A 94 -13.96 12.64 11.22
C ALA A 94 -12.59 12.01 11.57
N GLN A 95 -12.61 10.95 12.38
CA GLN A 95 -11.41 10.36 12.96
C GLN A 95 -10.48 9.79 11.89
N TRP A 96 -11.03 9.04 10.94
CA TRP A 96 -10.27 8.49 9.81
C TRP A 96 -9.67 9.60 8.94
N MET A 97 -10.40 10.68 8.67
CA MET A 97 -9.90 11.80 7.87
C MET A 97 -8.72 12.51 8.57
N ARG A 98 -8.82 12.72 9.89
CA ARG A 98 -7.73 13.27 10.69
C ARG A 98 -6.49 12.38 10.67
N ALA A 99 -6.67 11.07 10.83
CA ALA A 99 -5.56 10.11 10.77
C ALA A 99 -4.86 10.14 9.40
N ILE A 100 -5.62 10.11 8.30
CA ILE A 100 -5.09 10.17 6.93
C ILE A 100 -4.26 11.44 6.72
N ARG A 101 -4.78 12.62 7.11
CA ARG A 101 -4.04 13.89 6.99
C ARG A 101 -2.74 13.90 7.79
N ASN A 102 -2.78 13.39 9.02
CA ASN A 102 -1.60 13.32 9.87
C ASN A 102 -0.54 12.39 9.27
N SER A 103 -0.93 11.19 8.84
CA SER A 103 -0.03 10.23 8.21
C SER A 103 0.58 10.78 6.93
N PHE A 104 -0.20 11.48 6.12
CA PHE A 104 0.28 12.09 4.88
C PHE A 104 1.30 13.20 5.14
N PHE A 105 0.99 14.11 6.07
CA PHE A 105 1.91 15.17 6.47
C PHE A 105 3.22 14.62 7.03
N ILE A 106 3.13 13.71 8.01
CA ILE A 106 4.30 13.10 8.64
C ILE A 106 5.09 12.29 7.62
N GLY A 107 4.43 11.52 6.75
CA GLY A 107 5.09 10.72 5.73
C GLY A 107 5.92 11.55 4.75
N ILE A 108 5.38 12.68 4.29
CA ILE A 108 6.11 13.60 3.40
C ILE A 108 7.30 14.23 4.12
N CYS A 109 7.09 14.79 5.31
CA CYS A 109 8.16 15.40 6.10
C CYS A 109 9.28 14.38 6.41
N ALA A 110 8.91 13.17 6.82
CA ALA A 110 9.85 12.09 7.11
C ALA A 110 10.62 11.67 5.86
N THR A 111 9.97 11.55 4.70
CA THR A 111 10.62 11.19 3.43
C THR A 111 11.65 12.25 3.04
N LEU A 112 11.29 13.53 3.10
CA LEU A 112 12.19 14.63 2.75
C LEU A 112 13.39 14.70 3.70
N LEU A 113 13.14 14.64 5.01
CA LEU A 113 14.19 14.68 6.02
C LEU A 113 15.12 13.46 5.94
N SER A 114 14.54 12.26 5.81
CA SER A 114 15.30 11.01 5.68
C SER A 114 16.16 11.00 4.43
N THR A 115 15.61 11.43 3.28
CA THR A 115 16.35 11.50 2.02
C THR A 115 17.48 12.52 2.10
N ALA A 116 17.20 13.72 2.64
CA ALA A 116 18.22 14.77 2.77
C ALA A 116 19.35 14.35 3.71
N LEU A 117 19.03 13.90 4.93
CA LEU A 117 20.02 13.48 5.92
C LEU A 117 20.78 12.23 5.47
N GLY A 118 20.09 11.24 4.89
CA GLY A 118 20.70 10.02 4.36
C GLY A 118 21.66 10.31 3.21
N THR A 119 21.29 11.21 2.29
CA THR A 119 22.16 11.62 1.18
C THR A 119 23.39 12.37 1.68
N LEU A 120 23.22 13.31 2.62
CA LEU A 120 24.34 14.04 3.22
C LEU A 120 25.30 13.10 3.98
N ALA A 121 24.76 12.14 4.74
CA ALA A 121 25.56 11.15 5.44
C ALA A 121 26.33 10.24 4.46
N ALA A 122 25.69 9.81 3.38
CA ALA A 122 26.33 9.00 2.34
C ALA A 122 27.47 9.76 1.65
N ILE A 123 27.25 11.05 1.31
CA ILE A 123 28.29 11.89 0.71
C ILE A 123 29.45 12.09 1.69
N GLY A 124 29.18 12.34 2.98
CA GLY A 124 30.22 12.48 4.01
C GLY A 124 31.06 11.22 4.18
N LEU A 125 30.42 10.06 4.32
CA LEU A 125 31.07 8.74 4.49
C LEU A 125 31.85 8.27 3.25
N SER A 126 31.54 8.80 2.07
CA SER A 126 32.25 8.48 0.84
C SER A 126 33.63 9.14 0.72
N ARG A 127 33.90 10.20 1.51
CA ARG A 127 35.19 10.92 1.46
C ARG A 127 36.29 10.17 2.19
N SER A 128 37.48 10.10 1.60
CA SER A 128 38.67 9.43 2.17
C SER A 128 39.21 10.11 3.42
N GLU A 129 38.95 11.40 3.58
CA GLU A 129 39.43 12.22 4.71
C GLU A 129 38.58 12.11 5.97
N MET A 130 37.50 11.32 5.97
CA MET A 130 36.60 11.21 7.11
C MET A 130 37.26 10.44 8.28
N PRO A 131 37.36 11.04 9.48
CA PRO A 131 37.97 10.38 10.64
C PRO A 131 37.11 9.20 11.11
N TYR A 132 37.76 8.11 11.53
CA TYR A 132 37.12 6.91 12.09
C TYR A 132 36.08 6.21 11.18
N ARG A 133 36.14 6.43 9.86
CA ARG A 133 35.22 5.84 8.86
C ARG A 133 35.01 4.32 9.02
N ARG A 134 36.07 3.55 9.31
CA ARG A 134 36.00 2.09 9.50
C ARG A 134 35.12 1.70 10.70
N LEU A 135 35.19 2.42 11.81
CA LEU A 135 34.37 2.18 13.01
C LEU A 135 32.91 2.55 12.78
N ILE A 136 32.66 3.69 12.12
CA ILE A 136 31.28 4.14 11.85
C ILE A 136 30.60 3.17 10.88
N MET A 137 31.27 2.78 9.79
CA MET A 137 30.73 1.80 8.85
C MET A 137 30.55 0.41 9.48
N SER A 138 31.44 -0.01 10.39
CA SER A 138 31.28 -1.31 11.06
C SER A 138 30.06 -1.36 11.96
N ILE A 139 29.75 -0.26 12.67
CA ILE A 139 28.54 -0.16 13.51
C ILE A 139 27.28 -0.09 12.63
N LEU A 140 27.36 0.55 11.47
CA LEU A 140 26.21 0.73 10.57
C LEU A 140 25.87 -0.53 9.76
N ILE A 141 26.86 -1.39 9.49
CA ILE A 141 26.70 -2.65 8.74
C ILE A 141 26.60 -3.85 9.68
N SER A 142 26.99 -3.72 10.97
CA SER A 142 26.75 -4.77 11.95
C SER A 142 25.24 -5.00 12.09
N PRO A 143 24.79 -6.27 12.06
CA PRO A 143 23.37 -6.63 12.09
C PRO A 143 22.66 -6.19 13.37
#